data_AF-A0A3P1UVP7-F1
#
_entry.id   AF-A0A3P1UVP7-F1
#
_cell.length_a   1.000
_cell.length_b   1.000
_cell.length_c   1.000
_cell.angle_alpha   90.00
_cell.angle_beta   90.00
_cell.angle_gamma   90.00
#
_symmetry.space_group_name_H-M   'P 1'
#
loop_
_entity.id
_entity.type
_entity.pdbx_description
1 polymer ?
#
loop_
_entity_poly.entity_id
_entity_poly.type
_entity_poly.pdbx_seq_one_letter_code
_entity_poly.pdbx_strand_id
1 'polypeptide(L)'
;MIRTLILGMTLAASFAAPALAEEGIVGSWKRPNGTIISYASCGGNKFCGTVMTGEYKGKSIGTMSGTGGSYKGEVNKLDEGKTYTGKASVKGNTLSLSGCVLGGLICKSESLTRQ
;
A
#
# COMPACT_ATOMS: atom_id res chain seq x y z
N MET A 1 -25.11 25.42 -56.78
CA MET A 1 -26.04 24.34 -56.37
C MET A 1 -25.21 23.26 -55.69
N ILE A 2 -25.57 22.88 -54.44
CA ILE A 2 -25.14 21.74 -53.58
C ILE A 2 -23.66 21.29 -53.69
N ARG A 3 -22.73 21.57 -52.75
CA ARG A 3 -22.57 21.23 -51.31
C ARG A 3 -22.60 19.73 -50.99
N THR A 4 -21.43 19.09 -50.96
CA THR A 4 -21.25 17.79 -50.27
C THR A 4 -19.88 17.75 -49.56
N LEU A 5 -19.84 18.30 -48.35
CA LEU A 5 -18.79 18.06 -47.37
C LEU A 5 -19.15 16.76 -46.66
N ILE A 6 -18.43 15.66 -46.91
CA ILE A 6 -18.60 14.41 -46.16
C ILE A 6 -17.60 14.43 -45.00
N LEU A 7 -18.16 14.67 -43.83
CA LEU A 7 -17.54 14.72 -42.52
C LEU A 7 -17.26 13.27 -42.06
N GLY A 8 -16.02 12.81 -42.17
CA GLY A 8 -15.58 11.52 -41.62
C GLY A 8 -15.42 11.59 -40.11
N MET A 9 -16.49 11.28 -39.36
CA MET A 9 -16.49 11.28 -37.90
C MET A 9 -15.85 9.98 -37.38
N THR A 10 -14.54 9.96 -37.24
CA THR A 10 -13.81 8.90 -36.52
C THR A 10 -14.14 8.99 -35.03
N LEU A 11 -15.07 8.16 -34.56
CA LEU A 11 -15.40 8.00 -33.16
C LEU A 11 -14.34 7.11 -32.49
N ALA A 12 -13.23 7.71 -32.04
CA ALA A 12 -12.28 7.03 -31.17
C ALA A 12 -12.92 6.89 -29.77
N ALA A 13 -13.40 5.69 -29.44
CA ALA A 13 -13.90 5.37 -28.12
C ALA A 13 -12.72 5.39 -27.13
N SER A 14 -12.57 6.50 -26.42
CA SER A 14 -11.69 6.61 -25.26
C SER A 14 -12.21 5.67 -24.18
N PHE A 15 -11.62 4.49 -24.05
CA PHE A 15 -11.82 3.63 -22.88
C PHE A 15 -11.24 4.36 -21.66
N ALA A 16 -12.10 5.05 -20.92
CA ALA A 16 -11.80 5.50 -19.57
C ALA A 16 -11.76 4.25 -18.68
N ALA A 17 -10.58 3.63 -18.55
CA ALA A 17 -10.37 2.64 -17.50
C ALA A 17 -10.66 3.33 -16.16
N PRO A 18 -11.46 2.73 -15.26
CA PRO A 18 -11.64 3.29 -13.93
C PRO A 18 -10.26 3.34 -13.27
N ALA A 19 -9.79 4.55 -12.99
CA ALA A 19 -8.68 4.74 -12.09
C ALA A 19 -9.16 4.26 -10.72
N LEU A 20 -8.94 2.97 -10.43
CA LEU A 20 -9.01 2.47 -9.07
C LEU A 20 -8.07 3.37 -8.28
N ALA A 21 -8.63 4.21 -7.42
CA ALA A 21 -7.82 5.03 -6.53
C ALA A 21 -6.90 4.06 -5.80
N GLU A 22 -5.59 4.15 -6.08
CA GLU A 22 -4.61 3.35 -5.37
C GLU A 22 -4.80 3.65 -3.89
N GLU A 23 -5.15 2.61 -3.13
CA GLU A 23 -5.31 2.74 -1.69
C GLU A 23 -4.02 3.32 -1.12
N GLY A 24 -4.16 4.25 -0.18
CA GLY A 24 -3.04 5.08 0.26
C GLY A 24 -1.83 4.27 0.71
N ILE A 25 -2.04 3.05 1.23
CA ILE A 25 -1.00 2.10 1.65
C ILE A 25 -0.19 1.50 0.51
N VAL A 26 -0.73 1.41 -0.71
CA VAL A 26 -0.04 0.80 -1.87
C VAL A 26 1.14 1.66 -2.29
N GLY A 27 2.29 1.04 -2.47
CA GLY A 27 3.53 1.69 -2.88
C GLY A 27 4.73 1.35 -2.00
N SER A 28 5.83 2.09 -2.21
CA SER A 28 7.09 1.90 -1.49
C SER A 28 7.20 2.86 -0.31
N TRP A 29 7.65 2.32 0.82
CA TRP A 29 7.74 3.00 2.10
C TRP A 29 9.10 2.77 2.72
N LYS A 30 9.81 3.85 2.96
CA LYS A 30 11.12 3.86 3.61
C LYS A 30 10.93 4.00 5.12
N ARG A 31 11.48 3.04 5.86
CA ARG A 31 11.62 3.11 7.31
C ARG A 31 12.71 4.10 7.73
N PRO A 32 12.64 4.65 8.95
CA PRO A 32 13.71 5.41 9.60
C PRO A 32 15.11 4.79 9.47
N ASN A 33 15.21 3.46 9.56
CA ASN A 33 16.47 2.73 9.41
C ASN A 33 16.96 2.59 7.94
N GLY A 34 16.26 3.19 6.97
CA GLY A 34 16.58 3.15 5.55
C GLY A 34 16.05 1.93 4.79
N THR A 35 15.46 0.95 5.46
CA THR A 35 14.88 -0.22 4.77
C THR A 35 13.61 0.16 4.02
N ILE A 36 13.46 -0.31 2.79
CA ILE A 36 12.29 -0.06 1.96
C ILE A 36 11.35 -1.28 2.02
N ILE A 37 10.06 -1.00 2.19
CA ILE A 37 8.96 -1.96 2.17
C ILE A 37 8.01 -1.58 1.04
N SER A 38 7.63 -2.54 0.21
CA SER A 38 6.58 -2.36 -0.79
C SER A 38 5.29 -3.02 -0.33
N TYR A 39 4.20 -2.27 -0.28
CA TYR A 39 2.85 -2.79 -0.09
C TYR A 39 2.13 -2.86 -1.43
N ALA A 40 1.56 -4.02 -1.72
CA ALA A 40 0.73 -4.24 -2.91
C ALA A 40 -0.57 -4.95 -2.55
N SER A 41 -1.62 -4.76 -3.35
CA SER A 41 -2.86 -5.52 -3.19
C SER A 41 -2.58 -7.01 -3.40
N CYS A 42 -3.05 -7.84 -2.48
CA CYS A 42 -2.96 -9.30 -2.55
C CYS A 42 -4.33 -9.99 -2.50
N GLY A 43 -5.39 -9.23 -2.82
CA GLY A 43 -6.76 -9.72 -2.96
C GLY A 43 -7.76 -9.00 -2.06
N GLY A 44 -8.88 -8.56 -2.64
CA GLY A 44 -9.90 -7.78 -1.95
C GLY A 44 -9.30 -6.52 -1.30
N ASN A 45 -9.64 -6.28 -0.03
CA ASN A 45 -9.15 -5.14 0.75
C ASN A 45 -7.89 -5.46 1.56
N LYS A 46 -7.04 -6.39 1.06
CA LYS A 46 -5.80 -6.83 1.72
C LYS A 46 -4.57 -6.34 0.95
N PHE A 47 -3.56 -5.96 1.71
CA PHE A 47 -2.29 -5.40 1.24
C PHE A 47 -1.14 -6.17 1.88
N CYS A 48 -0.33 -6.80 1.05
CA CYS A 48 0.80 -7.61 1.50
C CYS A 48 2.07 -6.77 1.38
N GLY A 49 2.80 -6.66 2.49
CA GLY A 49 4.05 -5.92 2.54
C GLY A 49 5.25 -6.84 2.31
N THR A 50 6.16 -6.42 1.45
CA THR A 50 7.42 -7.14 1.14
C THR A 50 8.61 -6.23 1.37
N VAL A 51 9.66 -6.74 1.99
CA VAL A 51 10.92 -6.01 2.18
C VAL A 51 11.69 -5.97 0.86
N MET A 52 12.05 -4.77 0.40
CA MET A 52 12.71 -4.55 -0.88
C MET A 52 14.24 -4.42 -0.77
N THR A 53 14.73 -3.97 0.39
CA THR A 53 16.16 -3.73 0.64
C THR A 53 16.61 -4.25 2.01
N GLY A 54 17.92 -4.36 2.21
CA GLY A 54 18.51 -4.81 3.49
C GLY A 54 18.55 -6.33 3.67
N GLU A 55 18.81 -6.75 4.91
CA GLU A 55 19.05 -8.15 5.29
C GLU A 55 17.87 -9.07 4.98
N TYR A 56 16.63 -8.59 5.16
CA TYR A 56 15.42 -9.39 4.98
C TYR A 56 14.76 -9.23 3.60
N LYS A 57 15.51 -8.84 2.57
CA LYS A 57 14.98 -8.65 1.21
C LYS A 57 14.19 -9.86 0.73
N GLY A 58 12.99 -9.61 0.19
CA GLY A 58 12.06 -10.63 -0.31
C GLY A 58 11.19 -11.29 0.76
N LYS A 59 11.39 -10.98 2.05
CA LYS A 59 10.53 -11.50 3.12
C LYS A 59 9.29 -10.63 3.29
N SER A 60 8.20 -11.27 3.74
CA SER A 60 6.94 -10.59 4.05
C SER A 60 7.00 -9.92 5.42
N ILE A 61 6.72 -8.61 5.47
CA ILE A 61 6.53 -7.84 6.72
C ILE A 61 5.09 -8.00 7.26
N GLY A 62 4.24 -8.76 6.57
CA GLY A 62 2.88 -9.09 7.00
C GLY A 62 1.81 -8.54 6.07
N THR A 63 0.56 -8.70 6.49
CA THR A 63 -0.63 -8.40 5.69
C THR A 63 -1.52 -7.44 6.44
N MET A 64 -1.86 -6.34 5.78
CA MET A 64 -2.74 -5.30 6.29
C MET A 64 -4.06 -5.34 5.54
N SER A 65 -5.17 -5.10 6.22
CA SER A 65 -6.50 -5.06 5.60
C SER A 65 -7.24 -3.81 6.04
N GLY A 66 -7.94 -3.15 5.12
CA GLY A 66 -8.66 -1.91 5.42
C GLY A 66 -8.89 -1.07 4.18
N THR A 67 -9.41 0.13 4.38
CA THR A 67 -9.79 1.06 3.31
C THR A 67 -9.68 2.49 3.81
N GLY A 68 -9.48 3.45 2.91
CA GLY A 68 -9.57 4.87 3.24
C GLY A 68 -8.46 5.35 4.19
N GLY A 69 -7.25 4.82 4.07
CA GLY A 69 -6.09 5.28 4.84
C GLY A 69 -5.99 4.74 6.27
N SER A 70 -6.85 3.79 6.67
CA SER A 70 -6.75 3.08 7.94
C SER A 70 -6.80 1.57 7.72
N TYR A 71 -5.80 0.86 8.26
CA TYR A 71 -5.58 -0.55 8.00
C TYR A 71 -5.25 -1.28 9.31
N LYS A 72 -5.66 -2.55 9.40
CA LYS A 72 -5.39 -3.45 10.51
C LYS A 72 -4.96 -4.80 9.98
N GLY A 73 -4.09 -5.49 10.69
CA GLY A 73 -3.66 -6.81 10.28
C GLY A 73 -2.53 -7.31 11.13
N GLU A 74 -1.57 -7.93 10.48
CA GLU A 74 -0.44 -8.59 11.11
C GLU A 74 0.87 -8.04 10.59
N VAL A 75 1.83 -7.88 11.50
CA VAL A 75 3.18 -7.40 11.21
C VAL A 75 4.17 -8.44 11.70
N ASN A 76 5.00 -8.93 10.80
CA ASN A 76 6.05 -9.90 11.10
C ASN A 76 7.32 -9.17 11.50
N LYS A 77 7.74 -9.36 12.75
CA LYS A 77 9.02 -8.87 13.26
C LYS A 77 10.09 -9.89 12.92
N LEU A 78 10.74 -9.68 11.77
CA LEU A 78 11.63 -10.64 11.11
C LEU A 78 12.90 -10.95 11.90
N ASP A 79 13.36 -10.02 12.72
CA ASP A 79 14.47 -10.18 13.67
C ASP A 79 14.14 -11.14 14.82
N GLU A 80 12.87 -11.19 15.24
CA GLU A 80 12.42 -12.12 16.29
C GLU A 80 11.73 -13.37 15.75
N GLY A 81 11.37 -13.41 14.46
CA GLY A 81 10.55 -14.46 13.88
C GLY A 81 9.13 -14.52 14.45
N LYS A 82 8.61 -13.41 14.97
CA LYS A 82 7.28 -13.34 15.62
C LYS A 82 6.30 -12.46 14.84
N THR A 83 5.02 -12.81 14.93
CA THR A 83 3.92 -12.04 14.32
C THR A 83 3.17 -11.26 15.39
N TYR A 84 2.91 -10.00 15.11
CA TYR A 84 2.24 -9.06 16.00
C TYR A 84 0.99 -8.48 15.35
N THR A 85 0.03 -8.05 16.15
CA THR A 85 -1.11 -7.30 15.64
C THR A 85 -0.65 -5.89 15.25
N GLY A 86 -0.87 -5.53 13.98
CA GLY A 86 -0.52 -4.26 13.41
C GLY A 86 -1.73 -3.37 13.14
N LYS A 87 -1.54 -2.06 13.33
CA LYS A 87 -2.39 -1.01 12.79
C LYS A 87 -1.54 -0.12 11.88
N ALA A 88 -2.03 0.23 10.72
CA ALA A 88 -1.39 1.21 9.85
C ALA A 88 -2.36 2.32 9.51
N SER A 89 -1.85 3.55 9.41
CA SER A 89 -2.61 4.68 8.89
C SER A 89 -1.76 5.47 7.92
N VAL A 90 -2.36 5.88 6.80
CA VAL A 90 -1.69 6.67 5.77
C VAL A 90 -2.27 8.08 5.76
N LYS A 91 -1.37 9.06 5.84
CA LYS A 91 -1.69 10.48 5.72
C LYS A 91 -0.72 11.14 4.74
N GLY A 92 -1.17 11.34 3.50
CA GLY A 92 -0.32 11.85 2.43
C GLY A 92 0.88 10.94 2.17
N ASN A 93 2.09 11.46 2.36
CA ASN A 93 3.35 10.73 2.16
C ASN A 93 3.89 10.05 3.42
N THR A 94 3.10 9.97 4.49
CA THR A 94 3.51 9.32 5.75
C THR A 94 2.61 8.13 6.05
N LEU A 95 3.22 6.97 6.32
CA LEU A 95 2.55 5.77 6.80
C LEU A 95 2.98 5.54 8.25
N SER A 96 2.05 5.70 9.19
CA SER A 96 2.27 5.33 10.58
C SER A 96 1.92 3.87 10.78
N LEU A 97 2.92 3.04 11.12
CA LEU A 97 2.77 1.63 11.42
C LEU A 97 2.92 1.43 12.94
N SER A 98 1.92 0.85 13.57
CA SER A 98 1.92 0.52 15.00
C SER A 98 1.81 -1.00 15.17
N GLY A 99 2.83 -1.63 15.74
CA GLY A 99 2.81 -3.03 16.16
C GLY A 99 2.60 -3.14 17.66
N CYS A 100 1.58 -3.87 18.09
CA CYS A 100 1.31 -4.14 19.50
C CYS A 100 1.51 -5.63 19.82
N VAL A 101 2.05 -5.92 21.00
CA VAL A 101 2.08 -7.30 21.54
C VAL A 101 0.67 -7.84 21.75
N LEU A 102 0.52 -9.17 21.66
CA LEU A 102 -0.71 -9.88 21.98
C LEU A 102 -1.16 -9.47 23.40
N GLY A 103 -2.27 -8.74 23.52
CA GLY A 103 -2.74 -8.13 24.77
C GLY A 103 -2.73 -6.60 24.81
N GLY A 104 -2.20 -5.92 23.79
CA GLY A 104 -2.42 -4.48 23.56
C GLY A 104 -1.74 -3.51 24.52
N LEU A 105 -1.02 -4.00 25.54
CA LEU A 105 -0.40 -3.15 26.58
C LEU A 105 0.87 -2.42 26.12
N ILE A 106 1.60 -2.96 25.14
CA ILE A 106 2.85 -2.34 24.65
C ILE A 106 2.76 -2.24 23.13
N CYS A 107 2.68 -1.01 22.63
CA CYS A 107 2.64 -0.71 21.20
C CYS A 107 3.87 0.10 20.83
N LYS A 108 4.58 -0.33 19.78
CA LYS A 108 5.61 0.47 19.14
C LYS A 108 5.05 1.02 17.84
N SER A 109 5.17 2.34 17.68
CA SER A 109 4.77 3.05 16.47
C SER A 109 6.01 3.56 15.76
N GLU A 110 6.04 3.40 14.44
CA GLU A 110 7.09 3.88 13.55
C GLU A 110 6.42 4.61 12.38
N SER A 111 7.02 5.73 11.96
CA SER A 111 6.52 6.48 10.81
C SER A 111 7.43 6.23 9.62
N LEU A 112 6.87 5.64 8.57
CA LEU A 112 7.50 5.40 7.30
C LEU A 112 7.18 6.55 6.35
N THR A 113 8.11 6.83 5.46
CA THR A 113 7.98 7.88 4.44
C THR A 113 7.81 7.25 3.07
N ARG A 114 6.91 7.80 2.25
CA ARG A 114 6.72 7.34 0.87
C ARG A 114 8.00 7.58 0.07
N GLN A 115 8.39 6.58 -0.72
CA GLN A 115 9.58 6.56 -1.55
C GLN A 115 9.23 6.52 -3.04
#